data_AF-A0A844BLB8-F1
#
_entry.id   AF-A0A844BLB8-F1
#
_cell.length_a   1.000
_cell.length_b   1.000
_cell.length_c   1.000
_cell.angle_alpha   90.00
_cell.angle_beta   90.00
_cell.angle_gamma   90.00
#
_symmetry.space_group_name_H-M   'P 1'
#
loop_
_entity.id
_entity.type
_entity.pdbx_description
1 polymer ?
#
loop_
_entity_poly.entity_id
_entity_poly.type
_entity_poly.pdbx_seq_one_letter_code
_entity_poly.pdbx_strand_id
1 'polypeptide(L)' 'MIVVIGSKVASDPVILSLVEHKTHYEVILKIKNKTAQTVDEALDSLRERVGESFL' A
#
# COMPACT_ATOMS: atom_id res chain seq x y z
N MET A 1 -7.34 1.29 7.45
CA MET A 1 -7.10 2.62 6.85
C MET A 1 -5.90 2.52 5.91
N ILE A 2 -5.95 3.15 4.74
CA ILE A 2 -4.83 3.19 3.79
C ILE A 2 -4.30 4.62 3.74
N VAL A 3 -2.98 4.78 3.91
CA VAL A 3 -2.31 6.09 3.86
C VAL A 3 -1.14 6.00 2.89
N VAL A 4 -1.00 6.99 2.00
CA VAL A 4 0.13 7.13 1.09
C VAL A 4 0.95 8.35 1.47
N ILE A 5 2.19 8.11 1.89
CA ILE A 5 3.11 9.13 2.42
C ILE A 5 4.31 9.26 1.47
N GLY A 6 4.55 10.47 0.96
CA GLY A 6 5.68 10.75 0.07
C GLY A 6 5.63 12.12 -0.60
N SER A 7 6.63 12.38 -1.45
CA SER A 7 6.97 13.68 -2.05
C SER A 7 5.81 14.39 -2.78
N LYS A 8 5.93 15.72 -2.93
CA LYS A 8 4.93 16.58 -3.61
C LYS A 8 4.76 16.24 -5.09
N VAL A 9 5.74 15.57 -5.71
CA VAL A 9 5.72 15.20 -7.12
C VAL A 9 5.21 13.77 -7.26
N ALA A 10 4.18 13.58 -8.08
CA ALA A 10 3.48 12.30 -8.20
C ALA A 10 4.38 11.14 -8.61
N SER A 11 5.50 11.39 -9.32
CA SER A 11 6.42 10.40 -9.90
C SER A 11 7.47 9.83 -8.95
N ASP A 12 7.64 10.41 -7.76
CA ASP A 12 8.67 9.97 -6.83
C ASP A 12 8.24 8.70 -6.09
N PRO A 13 9.16 7.79 -5.73
CA PRO A 13 8.85 6.66 -4.88
C PRO A 13 8.24 7.10 -3.54
N VAL A 14 7.15 6.46 -3.15
CA VAL A 14 6.42 6.76 -1.92
C VAL A 14 6.19 5.51 -1.09
N ILE A 15 5.77 5.70 0.16
CA ILE A 15 5.41 4.62 1.08
C ILE A 15 3.89 4.51 1.13
N LEU A 16 3.38 3.31 0.92
CA LEU A 16 2.00 2.90 1.15
C LEU A 16 1.92 2.16 2.48
N SER A 17 1.13 2.69 3.41
CA SER A 17 0.88 2.09 4.72
C SER A 17 -0.57 1.64 4.82
N LEU A 18 -0.78 0.35 5.06
CA LEU A 18 -2.08 -0.22 5.40
C LEU A 18 -2.12 -0.54 6.89
N VAL A 19 -3.10 0.00 7.59
CA VAL A 19 -3.25 -0.16 9.05
C VAL A 19 -4.61 -0.77 9.36
N GLU A 20 -4.63 -1.88 10.08
CA GLU A 20 -5.83 -2.42 10.72
C GLU A 20 -5.84 -1.98 12.18
N HIS A 21 -6.81 -1.14 12.56
CA HIS A 21 -6.80 -0.45 13.86
C HIS A 21 -7.14 -1.34 15.05
N LYS A 22 -7.92 -2.42 14.86
CA LYS A 22 -8.32 -3.28 15.98
C LYS A 22 -7.15 -4.12 16.48
N THR A 23 -6.34 -4.61 15.56
CA THR A 23 -5.20 -5.50 15.79
C THR A 23 -3.87 -4.77 15.80
N HIS A 24 -3.84 -3.48 15.42
CA HIS A 24 -2.62 -2.71 15.16
C HIS A 24 -1.69 -3.40 14.16
N TYR A 25 -2.25 -4.19 13.25
CA TYR A 25 -1.50 -4.83 12.19
C TYR A 25 -1.17 -3.80 11.10
N GLU A 26 0.10 -3.72 10.73
CA GLU A 26 0.60 -2.75 9.75
C GLU A 26 1.34 -3.46 8.61
N VAL A 27 1.02 -3.07 7.39
CA VAL A 27 1.76 -3.45 6.18
C VAL A 27 2.32 -2.20 5.52
N ILE A 28 3.64 -2.19 5.31
CA ILE A 28 4.36 -1.07 4.70
C ILE A 28 4.97 -1.53 3.37
N LEU A 29 4.58 -0.87 2.29
CA LEU A 29 5.01 -1.16 0.93
C LEU A 29 5.68 0.06 0.31
N LYS A 30 6.86 -0.12 -0.28
CA LYS A 30 7.46 0.91 -1.13
C LYS A 30 6.86 0.80 -2.53
N ILE A 31 6.24 1.87 -3.00
CA ILE A 31 5.60 1.92 -4.32
C ILE A 31 6.28 2.98 -5.20
N LYS A 32 6.20 2.79 -6.52
CA LYS A 32 6.99 3.58 -7.49
C LYS A 32 6.62 5.06 -7.49
N ASN A 33 5.35 5.38 -7.26
CA ASN A 33 4.78 6.71 -7.41
C ASN A 33 3.41 6.78 -6.67
N LYS A 34 2.81 7.97 -6.56
CA LYS A 34 1.53 8.18 -5.83
C LYS A 34 0.27 8.01 -6.71
N THR A 35 0.39 7.43 -7.90
CA THR A 35 -0.78 7.25 -8.78
C THR A 35 -1.70 6.15 -8.25
N ALA A 36 -3.00 6.26 -8.53
CA ALA A 36 -4.00 5.26 -8.17
C ALA A 36 -3.64 3.87 -8.72
N GLN A 37 -3.23 3.80 -9.99
CA GLN A 37 -2.79 2.56 -10.62
C GLN A 37 -1.66 1.87 -9.84
N THR A 38 -0.63 2.62 -9.41
CA THR A 38 0.49 2.04 -8.67
C THR A 38 0.10 1.59 -7.26
N VAL A 39 -0.92 2.22 -6.66
CA VAL A 39 -1.52 1.73 -5.40
C VAL A 39 -2.27 0.42 -5.66
N ASP A 40 -3.09 0.36 -6.70
CA ASP A 40 -3.88 -0.83 -7.04
C ASP A 40 -2.97 -2.04 -7.33
N GLU A 41 -1.92 -1.85 -8.14
CA GLU A 41 -0.92 -2.90 -8.43
C GLU A 41 -0.24 -3.41 -7.14
N ALA A 42 0.01 -2.53 -6.17
CA ALA A 42 0.61 -2.92 -4.90
C ALA A 42 -0.38 -3.69 -4.01
N LEU A 43 -1.67 -3.35 -4.06
CA LEU A 43 -2.73 -4.07 -3.36
C LEU A 43 -2.96 -5.46 -3.97
N ASP A 44 -2.95 -5.58 -5.30
CA ASP A 44 -3.09 -6.86 -5.98
C ASP A 44 -1.88 -7.76 -5.72
N SER A 45 -0.66 -7.21 -5.77
CA SER A 45 0.55 -7.94 -5.37
C SER A 45 0.51 -8.40 -3.91
N LEU A 46 -0.09 -7.59 -3.02
CA LEU A 46 -0.27 -7.97 -1.63
C LEU A 46 -1.28 -9.13 -1.52
N ARG A 47 -2.44 -9.01 -2.16
CA ARG A 47 -3.47 -10.07 -2.23
C ARG A 47 -2.89 -11.39 -2.68
N GLU A 48 -2.11 -11.40 -3.75
CA GLU A 48 -1.46 -12.62 -4.26
C GLU A 48 -0.51 -13.26 -3.22
N ARG A 49 0.20 -12.45 -2.42
CA ARG A 49 1.14 -12.95 -1.40
C ARG A 49 0.44 -13.52 -0.18
N VAL A 50 -0.68 -12.95 0.25
CA VAL A 50 -1.44 -13.44 1.42
C VAL A 50 -2.49 -14.49 1.04
N GLY A 51 -2.86 -14.58 -0.24
CA GLY A 51 -3.86 -15.52 -0.74
C GLY A 51 -5.19 -15.40 -0.01
N GLU A 52 -5.75 -16.54 0.40
CA GLU A 52 -7.03 -16.65 1.13
C GLU A 52 -7.06 -15.87 2.45
N SER A 53 -5.89 -15.49 3.01
CA SER A 53 -5.80 -14.74 4.26
C SER A 53 -5.96 -13.21 4.10
N PHE A 54 -6.22 -12.72 2.89
CA PHE A 54 -6.44 -11.29 2.63
C PHE A 54 -7.86 -10.81 2.99
N LEU A 55 -8.81 -11.73 3.22
CA LEU A 55 -10.23 -11.44 3.48
C LEU A 55 -10.51 -10.92 4.90
#